data_AF-A0A146LAX3-F1
#
_entry.id   AF-A0A146LAX3-F1
#
_cell.length_a   1.000
_cell.length_b   1.000
_cell.length_c   1.000
_cell.angle_alpha   90.00
_cell.angle_beta   90.00
_cell.angle_gamma   90.00
#
_symmetry.space_group_name_H-M   'P 1'
#
loop_
_entity.id
_entity.type
_entity.pdbx_description
1 polymer ?
#
loop_
_entity_poly.entity_id
_entity_poly.type
_entity_poly.pdbx_seq_one_letter_code
_entity_poly.pdbx_strand_id
1 'polypeptide(L)'
;LLAQQFAADSHYTHRILTTRLQMDVRLAASLLVSFVEAFFLQYNGNPASPHVDILAGETVVNLDHITPSARGGRNQELALLAAIEMHQRAFSHRFPHHDIAVVAAGTDGNDGSSDAAGAIATPHTV
;
A
#
# COMPACT_ATOMS: atom_id res chain seq x y z
N LEU A 1 6.52 13.14 10.73
CA LEU A 1 5.70 11.95 11.14
C LEU A 1 6.65 10.86 11.61
N LEU A 2 6.28 10.00 12.58
CA LEU A 2 7.18 8.94 13.09
C LEU A 2 7.71 8.01 11.98
N ALA A 3 6.86 7.61 11.03
CA ALA A 3 7.27 6.80 9.89
C ALA A 3 8.33 7.49 9.00
N GLN A 4 8.21 8.80 8.82
CA GLN A 4 9.20 9.59 8.07
C GLN A 4 10.54 9.65 8.80
N GLN A 5 10.51 9.85 10.12
CA GLN A 5 11.73 9.85 10.94
C GLN A 5 12.41 8.48 10.88
N PHE A 6 11.65 7.40 11.06
CA PHE A 6 12.16 6.04 10.97
C PHE A 6 12.76 5.72 9.60
N ALA A 7 12.11 6.15 8.51
CA ALA A 7 12.65 5.99 7.15
C ALA A 7 13.99 6.71 6.99
N ALA A 8 14.09 7.97 7.46
CA ALA A 8 15.33 8.74 7.43
C ALA A 8 16.45 8.07 8.25
N ASP A 9 16.13 7.62 9.47
CA ASP A 9 17.07 6.94 10.36
C ASP A 9 17.53 5.58 9.80
N SER A 10 16.69 4.96 8.96
CA SER A 10 17.01 3.71 8.23
C SER A 10 17.68 3.96 6.88
N HIS A 11 18.02 5.21 6.55
CA HIS A 11 18.64 5.63 5.28
C HIS A 11 17.79 5.38 4.03
N TYR A 12 16.46 5.37 4.17
CA TYR A 12 15.55 5.26 3.04
C TYR A 12 15.28 6.66 2.50
N THR A 13 15.25 6.80 1.18
CA THR A 13 14.62 7.99 0.60
C THR A 13 13.12 7.91 0.88
N HIS A 14 12.47 9.02 1.18
CA HIS A 14 11.04 9.00 1.52
C HIS A 14 10.30 10.20 0.98
N ARG A 15 9.00 10.01 0.76
CA ARG A 15 8.08 11.07 0.35
C ARG A 15 6.77 10.90 1.09
N ILE A 16 6.29 11.99 1.71
CA ILE A 16 4.92 12.03 2.23
C ILE A 16 4.03 12.51 1.09
N LEU A 17 3.17 11.63 0.58
CA LEU A 17 2.25 11.96 -0.51
C LEU A 17 1.04 12.76 0.02
N THR A 18 0.48 12.33 1.16
CA THR A 18 -0.59 13.06 1.84
C THR A 18 -0.71 12.59 3.30
N THR A 19 -1.29 13.44 4.14
CA THR A 19 -1.69 13.11 5.52
C THR A 19 -3.20 13.17 5.73
N ARG A 20 -3.95 13.34 4.63
CA ARG A 20 -5.41 13.49 4.60
C ARG A 20 -6.02 12.65 3.49
N LEU A 21 -5.53 11.43 3.30
CA LEU A 21 -6.15 10.49 2.38
C LEU A 21 -7.60 10.25 2.84
N GLN A 22 -8.58 10.60 2.01
CA GLN A 22 -10.00 10.39 2.26
C GLN A 22 -10.67 10.03 0.96
N MET A 23 -10.79 8.73 0.69
CA MET A 23 -11.33 8.22 -0.57
C MET A 23 -11.69 6.74 -0.47
N ASP A 24 -12.39 6.25 -1.50
CA ASP A 24 -12.66 4.83 -1.68
C ASP A 24 -11.36 4.02 -1.73
N VAL A 25 -11.35 2.87 -1.05
CA VAL A 25 -10.19 1.99 -0.91
C VAL A 25 -9.64 1.49 -2.25
N ARG A 26 -10.50 1.29 -3.25
CA ARG A 26 -10.09 0.81 -4.60
C ARG A 26 -9.32 1.88 -5.33
N LEU A 27 -9.81 3.12 -5.26
CA LEU A 27 -9.11 4.26 -5.84
C LEU A 27 -7.79 4.55 -5.10
N ALA A 28 -7.76 4.38 -3.77
CA ALA A 28 -6.53 4.50 -2.99
C ALA A 28 -5.48 3.45 -3.37
N ALA A 29 -5.89 2.20 -3.56
CA ALA A 29 -4.99 1.12 -4.01
C ALA A 29 -4.36 1.44 -5.36
N SER A 30 -5.19 1.83 -6.33
CA SER A 30 -4.72 2.15 -7.68
C SER A 30 -3.82 3.38 -7.73
N LEU A 31 -4.14 4.40 -6.93
CA LEU A 31 -3.28 5.57 -6.77
C LEU A 31 -1.91 5.18 -6.20
N LEU A 32 -1.88 4.34 -5.15
CA LEU A 32 -0.63 3.89 -4.53
C LEU A 32 0.22 3.09 -5.51
N VAL A 33 -0.35 2.09 -6.18
CA VAL A 33 0.39 1.26 -7.16
C VAL A 33 0.91 2.11 -8.32
N SER A 34 0.14 3.12 -8.74
CA SER A 34 0.58 4.05 -9.79
C SER A 34 1.77 4.93 -9.35
N PHE A 35 1.84 5.35 -8.08
CA PHE A 35 3.00 6.07 -7.55
C PHE A 35 4.24 5.19 -7.48
N VAL A 36 4.10 3.93 -7.04
CA VAL A 36 5.21 2.97 -7.04
C VAL A 36 5.75 2.76 -8.44
N GLU A 37 4.87 2.53 -9.42
CA GLU A 37 5.27 2.37 -10.82
C GLU A 37 5.95 3.62 -11.36
N ALA A 38 5.38 4.80 -11.12
CA ALA A 38 5.96 6.07 -11.57
C ALA A 38 7.36 6.30 -10.97
N PHE A 39 7.57 5.93 -9.70
CA PHE A 39 8.88 5.97 -9.07
C PHE A 39 9.88 5.08 -9.80
N PHE A 40 9.55 3.81 -10.07
CA PHE A 40 10.45 2.95 -10.84
C PHE A 40 10.75 3.51 -12.24
N LEU A 41 9.73 3.99 -12.96
CA LEU A 41 9.89 4.53 -14.30
C LEU A 41 10.80 5.78 -14.32
N GLN A 42 10.75 6.62 -13.30
CA GLN A 42 11.66 7.77 -13.15
C GLN A 42 13.14 7.37 -13.16
N TYR A 43 13.46 6.16 -12.71
CA TYR A 43 14.82 5.61 -12.65
C TYR A 43 15.05 4.49 -13.67
N ASN A 44 14.30 4.46 -14.78
CA ASN A 44 14.38 3.43 -15.81
C ASN A 44 14.28 1.99 -15.25
N GLY A 45 13.47 1.81 -14.21
CA GLY A 45 13.25 0.53 -13.54
C GLY A 45 14.34 0.12 -12.55
N ASN A 46 15.36 0.94 -12.30
CA ASN A 46 16.49 0.60 -11.43
C ASN A 46 16.85 1.76 -10.47
N PRO A 47 16.01 2.04 -9.45
CA PRO A 47 16.32 3.03 -8.43
C PRO A 47 17.55 2.61 -7.61
N ALA A 48 18.45 3.57 -7.35
CA ALA A 48 19.74 3.32 -6.71
C ALA A 48 19.68 3.13 -5.19
N SER A 49 18.55 3.46 -4.55
CA SER A 49 18.37 3.43 -3.10
C SER A 49 16.95 3.01 -2.72
N PRO A 50 16.76 2.38 -1.55
CA PRO A 50 15.43 2.10 -1.02
C PRO A 50 14.58 3.37 -0.93
N HIS A 51 13.28 3.23 -1.20
CA HIS A 51 12.32 4.32 -1.19
C HIS A 51 11.04 3.92 -0.46
N VAL A 52 10.46 4.86 0.29
CA VAL A 52 9.14 4.71 0.92
C VAL A 52 8.26 5.91 0.62
N ASP A 53 7.12 5.63 -0.02
CA ASP A 53 5.99 6.55 -0.10
C ASP A 53 5.11 6.40 1.14
N ILE A 54 4.77 7.51 1.79
CA ILE A 54 3.98 7.56 3.02
C ILE A 54 2.66 8.26 2.75
N LEU A 55 1.56 7.57 3.03
CA LEU A 55 0.21 8.12 3.05
C LEU A 55 -0.37 7.96 4.46
N ALA A 56 -1.13 8.96 4.92
CA ALA A 56 -1.95 8.85 6.12
C ALA A 56 -3.33 9.42 5.87
N GLY A 57 -4.32 8.88 6.58
CA GLY A 57 -5.73 9.24 6.45
C GLY A 57 -6.63 8.02 6.65
N GLU A 58 -7.86 8.14 6.16
CA GLU A 58 -8.94 7.18 6.33
C GLU A 58 -9.55 6.84 4.97
N THR A 59 -9.38 5.61 4.51
CA THR A 59 -10.08 5.09 3.34
C THR A 59 -11.48 4.62 3.71
N VAL A 60 -12.38 4.52 2.73
CA VAL A 60 -13.73 3.96 2.93
C VAL A 60 -13.94 2.72 2.07
N VAL A 61 -14.71 1.77 2.60
CA VAL A 61 -15.09 0.53 1.93
C VAL A 61 -16.58 0.61 1.60
N ASN A 62 -16.93 0.29 0.36
CA ASN A 62 -18.33 0.10 0.00
C ASN A 62 -18.80 -1.29 0.47
N LEU A 63 -19.87 -1.33 1.27
CA LEU A 63 -20.42 -2.55 1.87
C LEU A 63 -21.56 -3.21 1.06
N ASP A 64 -21.98 -2.65 -0.07
CA ASP A 64 -23.15 -3.06 -0.85
C ASP A 64 -23.11 -4.53 -1.32
N HIS A 65 -21.92 -5.12 -1.42
CA HIS A 65 -21.70 -6.49 -1.91
C HIS A 65 -21.07 -7.42 -0.87
N ILE A 66 -21.17 -7.06 0.42
CA ILE A 66 -20.52 -7.79 1.50
C ILE A 66 -21.51 -8.73 2.18
N THR A 67 -21.11 -9.97 2.42
CA THR A 67 -21.92 -10.94 3.18
C THR A 67 -21.80 -10.69 4.69
N PRO A 68 -22.81 -11.05 5.51
CA PRO A 68 -22.71 -10.91 6.97
C PRO A 68 -21.54 -11.68 7.61
N SER A 69 -21.02 -12.69 6.93
CA SER A 69 -19.87 -13.49 7.37
C SER A 69 -18.52 -12.95 6.90
N ALA A 70 -18.49 -11.93 6.05
CA ALA A 70 -17.26 -11.35 5.56
C ALA A 70 -16.45 -10.74 6.71
N ARG A 71 -15.13 -10.94 6.66
CA ARG A 71 -14.19 -10.42 7.65
C ARG A 71 -13.12 -9.60 6.97
N GLY A 72 -12.69 -8.53 7.64
CA GLY A 72 -11.62 -7.65 7.18
C GLY A 72 -11.97 -6.20 7.43
N GLY A 73 -11.17 -5.31 6.85
CA GLY A 73 -11.33 -3.88 6.95
C GLY A 73 -10.64 -3.15 5.81
N ARG A 74 -10.69 -1.82 5.89
CA ARG A 74 -10.22 -0.92 4.83
C ARG A 74 -8.73 -1.04 4.56
N ASN A 75 -7.91 -1.39 5.55
CA ASN A 75 -6.46 -1.52 5.38
C ASN A 75 -6.09 -2.89 4.77
N GLN A 76 -6.76 -3.96 5.20
CA GLN A 76 -6.65 -5.29 4.59
C GLN A 76 -7.09 -5.26 3.12
N GLU A 77 -8.22 -4.61 2.82
CA GLU A 77 -8.70 -4.45 1.45
C GLU A 77 -7.74 -3.60 0.61
N LEU A 78 -7.18 -2.51 1.15
CA LEU A 78 -6.17 -1.69 0.46
C LEU A 78 -4.96 -2.53 0.05
N ALA A 79 -4.40 -3.32 0.97
CA ALA A 79 -3.25 -4.17 0.71
C ALA A 79 -3.56 -5.26 -0.33
N LEU A 80 -4.73 -5.91 -0.22
CA LEU A 80 -5.15 -6.96 -1.17
C LEU A 80 -5.34 -6.39 -2.58
N LEU A 81 -6.03 -5.26 -2.71
CA LEU A 81 -6.26 -4.62 -4.00
C LEU A 81 -4.94 -4.15 -4.63
N ALA A 82 -4.03 -3.61 -3.82
CA ALA A 82 -2.70 -3.23 -4.30
C ALA A 82 -1.91 -4.46 -4.78
N ALA A 83 -1.99 -5.60 -4.09
CA ALA A 83 -1.36 -6.85 -4.52
C ALA A 83 -1.88 -7.33 -5.88
N ILE A 84 -3.21 -7.36 -6.03
CA ILE A 84 -3.88 -7.72 -7.29
C ILE A 84 -3.41 -6.81 -8.42
N GLU A 85 -3.38 -5.51 -8.19
CA GLU A 85 -3.01 -4.55 -9.22
C GLU A 85 -1.51 -4.62 -9.56
N MET A 86 -0.62 -4.79 -8.57
CA MET A 86 0.81 -5.03 -8.81
C MET A 86 1.06 -6.31 -9.61
N HIS A 87 0.32 -7.40 -9.31
CA HIS A 87 0.37 -8.65 -10.06
C HIS A 87 -0.11 -8.44 -11.50
N GLN A 88 -1.27 -7.80 -11.70
CA GLN A 88 -1.82 -7.51 -13.03
C GLN A 88 -0.91 -6.62 -13.87
N ARG A 89 -0.20 -5.67 -13.24
CA ARG A 89 0.81 -4.82 -13.89
C ARG A 89 2.18 -5.51 -14.05
N ALA A 90 2.27 -6.80 -13.71
CA ALA A 90 3.44 -7.65 -13.83
C ALA A 90 4.69 -7.11 -13.12
N PHE A 91 4.53 -6.51 -11.93
CA PHE A 91 5.65 -5.91 -11.19
C PHE A 91 6.77 -6.91 -10.90
N SER A 92 6.43 -8.16 -10.55
CA SER A 92 7.41 -9.23 -10.32
C SER A 92 8.28 -9.55 -11.54
N HIS A 93 7.75 -9.37 -12.76
CA HIS A 93 8.50 -9.57 -14.00
C HIS A 93 9.22 -8.32 -14.48
N ARG A 94 8.64 -7.14 -14.24
CA ARG A 94 9.18 -5.85 -14.68
C ARG A 94 10.29 -5.34 -13.78
N PHE A 95 10.22 -5.67 -12.49
CA PHE A 95 11.17 -5.26 -11.45
C PHE A 95 11.68 -6.47 -10.66
N PRO A 96 12.22 -7.51 -11.32
CA PRO A 96 12.50 -8.83 -10.72
C PRO A 96 13.62 -8.83 -9.67
N HIS A 97 14.36 -7.73 -9.54
CA HIS A 97 15.47 -7.56 -8.60
C HIS A 97 15.14 -6.61 -7.45
N HIS A 98 13.86 -6.25 -7.29
CA HIS A 98 13.42 -5.29 -6.29
C HIS A 98 12.31 -5.87 -5.42
N ASP A 99 12.48 -5.72 -4.11
CA ASP A 99 11.43 -6.00 -3.14
C ASP A 99 10.43 -4.84 -3.11
N ILE A 100 9.18 -5.14 -3.43
CA ILE A 100 8.08 -4.17 -3.43
C ILE A 100 7.04 -4.65 -2.43
N ALA A 101 6.71 -3.80 -1.47
CA ALA A 101 5.71 -4.08 -0.46
C ALA A 101 4.77 -2.89 -0.25
N VAL A 102 3.50 -3.19 0.00
CA VAL A 102 2.49 -2.25 0.46
C VAL A 102 2.09 -2.67 1.86
N VAL A 103 2.18 -1.73 2.81
CA VAL A 103 1.75 -1.92 4.20
C VAL A 103 0.65 -0.92 4.48
N ALA A 104 -0.49 -1.42 4.97
CA ALA A 104 -1.62 -0.61 5.39
C ALA A 104 -2.05 -1.05 6.79
N ALA A 105 -2.17 -0.12 7.72
CA ALA A 105 -2.50 -0.42 9.11
C ALA A 105 -3.27 0.72 9.80
N GLY A 106 -4.27 0.34 10.60
CA GLY A 106 -4.93 1.19 11.59
C GLY A 106 -4.03 1.41 12.80
N THR A 107 -3.95 2.66 13.25
CA THR A 107 -3.08 3.06 14.38
C THR A 107 -3.64 2.65 15.74
N ASP A 108 -4.92 2.29 15.80
CA ASP A 108 -5.60 1.75 16.97
C ASP A 108 -5.41 0.23 17.13
N GLY A 109 -4.71 -0.41 16.19
CA GLY A 109 -4.42 -1.84 16.20
C GLY A 109 -5.52 -2.72 15.61
N ASN A 110 -6.60 -2.13 15.07
CA ASN A 110 -7.73 -2.86 14.52
C ASN A 110 -8.01 -2.45 13.07
N ASP A 111 -8.62 -3.35 12.30
CA ASP A 111 -9.08 -3.07 10.94
C ASP A 111 -10.38 -3.81 10.64
N GLY A 112 -11.49 -3.08 10.85
CA GLY A 112 -12.84 -3.58 10.61
C GLY A 112 -13.24 -4.72 11.55
N SER A 113 -13.66 -5.85 11.00
CA SER A 113 -14.20 -7.00 11.74
C SER A 113 -13.19 -8.15 11.97
N SER A 114 -11.89 -7.89 11.78
CA SER A 114 -10.82 -8.84 12.11
C SER A 114 -10.01 -8.40 13.34
N ASP A 115 -9.18 -9.31 13.83
CA ASP A 115 -8.21 -9.11 14.90
C ASP A 115 -6.87 -8.53 14.41
N ALA A 116 -6.77 -8.22 13.11
CA ALA A 116 -5.60 -7.63 12.51
C ALA A 116 -5.72 -6.09 12.48
N ALA A 117 -4.60 -5.40 12.61
CA ALA A 117 -4.51 -3.95 12.40
C ALA A 117 -4.57 -3.57 10.91
N GLY A 118 -4.43 -4.54 10.00
CA GLY A 118 -4.28 -4.30 8.57
C GLY A 118 -3.53 -5.44 7.91
N ALA A 119 -2.75 -5.15 6.86
CA ALA A 119 -2.01 -6.16 6.12
C ALA A 119 -0.74 -5.61 5.44
N ILE A 120 0.15 -6.54 5.11
CA ILE A 120 1.28 -6.34 4.19
C ILE A 120 1.06 -7.20 2.95
N ALA A 121 1.33 -6.66 1.78
CA ALA A 121 1.25 -7.39 0.53
C ALA A 121 2.37 -7.03 -0.45
N THR A 122 2.69 -7.97 -1.33
CA THR A 122 3.73 -7.85 -2.35
C THR A 122 3.14 -8.27 -3.71
N PRO A 123 3.85 -8.04 -4.83
CA PRO A 123 3.46 -8.59 -6.14
C PRO A 123 3.33 -10.12 -6.18
N HIS A 124 3.84 -10.84 -5.18
CA HIS A 124 3.79 -12.31 -5.07
C HIS A 124 2.70 -12.82 -4.14
N THR A 125 1.88 -11.92 -3.56
CA THR A 125 0.82 -12.31 -2.62
C THR A 125 -0.35 -13.03 -3.31
N VAL A 126 -0.58 -12.76 -4.61
CA VAL A 126 -1.64 -13.37 -5.43
C VAL A 126 -1.08 -14.01 -6.68
#